data_AF-A0A160PQK5-F1
#
_entry.id   AF-A0A160PQK5-F1
#
_cell.length_a   1.000
_cell.length_b   1.000
_cell.length_c   1.000
_cell.angle_alpha   90.00
_cell.angle_beta   90.00
_cell.angle_gamma   90.00
#
_symmetry.space_group_name_H-M   'P 1'
#
loop_
_entity.id
_entity.type
_entity.pdbx_description
1 polymer ?
#
loop_
_entity_poly.entity_id
_entity_poly.type
_entity_poly.pdbx_seq_one_letter_code
_entity_poly.pdbx_strand_id
1 'polypeptide(L)'
;MSLGPWEIAIIVLLIIVLFGAKKLPDAARSIGRSMRIFKSEVKEMNKDNETPEQQQQPQNQVAPNQIEPPQPVQQPNFEQHYQGQQVQNPQQPQTPDYRQNYEDPNRSA
;
A
#
# COMPACT_ATOMS: atom_id res chain seq x y z
N MET A 1 7.08 11.06 45.46
CA MET A 1 5.90 10.96 44.58
C MET A 1 6.31 10.12 43.39
N SER A 2 5.97 8.84 43.43
CA SER A 2 6.33 7.88 42.38
C SER A 2 5.38 8.09 41.20
N LEU A 3 5.90 8.14 39.98
CA LEU A 3 5.05 8.03 38.79
C LEU A 3 4.42 6.65 38.81
N GLY A 4 3.16 6.60 39.24
CA GLY A 4 2.39 5.39 39.30
C GLY A 4 1.86 5.00 37.92
N PRO A 5 1.33 3.77 37.79
CA PRO A 5 0.61 3.35 36.59
C PRO A 5 -0.51 4.32 36.21
N TRP A 6 -1.10 5.01 37.21
CA TRP A 6 -2.19 5.96 37.01
C TRP A 6 -1.74 7.23 36.27
N GLU A 7 -0.61 7.82 36.65
CA GLU A 7 -0.04 9.00 35.98
C GLU A 7 0.36 8.67 34.53
N ILE A 8 0.94 7.49 34.30
CA ILE A 8 1.30 7.04 32.95
C ILE A 8 0.06 6.88 32.08
N ALA A 9 -1.03 6.32 32.61
CA ALA A 9 -2.28 6.18 31.87
C ALA A 9 -2.84 7.54 31.42
N ILE A 10 -2.78 8.56 32.28
CA ILE A 10 -3.22 9.93 31.95
C ILE A 10 -2.36 10.52 30.83
N ILE A 11 -1.04 10.35 30.88
CA ILE A 11 -0.14 10.86 29.83
C ILE A 11 -0.43 10.18 28.49
N VAL A 12 -0.58 8.86 28.48
CA VAL A 12 -0.93 8.09 27.27
C VAL A 12 -2.28 8.55 26.71
N LEU A 13 -3.26 8.81 27.58
CA LEU A 13 -4.57 9.32 27.17
C LEU A 13 -4.44 10.67 26.46
N LEU A 14 -3.64 11.60 26.99
CA LEU A 14 -3.39 12.89 26.35
C LEU A 14 -2.74 12.74 24.98
N ILE A 15 -1.76 11.85 24.85
CA ILE A 15 -1.10 11.58 23.57
C ILE A 15 -2.11 10.98 22.57
N ILE A 16 -2.98 10.06 22.99
CA ILE A 16 -4.04 9.50 22.13
C ILE A 16 -5.00 10.60 21.65
N VAL A 17 -5.37 11.56 22.50
CA VAL A 17 -6.26 12.66 22.12
C VAL A 17 -5.60 13.60 21.11
N LEU A 18 -4.31 13.93 21.30
CA LEU A 18 -3.58 14.86 20.43
C LEU A 18 -3.23 14.24 19.07
N PHE A 19 -2.76 12.99 19.06
CA PHE A 19 -2.28 12.32 17.85
C PHE A 19 -3.33 11.41 17.20
N GLY A 20 -4.36 11.00 17.96
CA GLY A 20 -5.39 10.06 17.54
C GLY A 20 -5.00 8.60 17.76
N ALA A 21 -5.98 7.78 18.15
CA ALA A 21 -5.81 6.35 18.41
C ALA A 21 -5.27 5.54 17.22
N LYS A 22 -5.43 6.03 15.97
CA LYS A 22 -4.91 5.38 14.76
C LYS A 22 -3.43 5.68 14.49
N LYS A 23 -2.88 6.80 15.00
CA LYS A 23 -1.50 7.23 14.70
C LYS A 23 -0.47 6.64 15.64
N LEU A 24 -0.83 6.40 16.91
CA LEU A 24 0.04 5.72 17.86
C LEU A 24 0.45 4.30 17.45
N PRO A 25 -0.47 3.38 17.06
CA PRO A 25 -0.07 2.03 16.67
C PRO A 25 0.76 2.03 15.38
N ASP A 26 0.52 2.98 14.48
CA ASP A 26 1.28 3.12 13.24
C ASP A 26 2.73 3.60 13.51
N ALA A 27 2.88 4.62 14.35
CA ALA A 27 4.19 5.11 14.81
C ALA A 27 4.96 4.06 15.61
N ALA A 28 4.29 3.35 16.53
CA ALA A 28 4.93 2.28 17.29
C ALA A 28 5.37 1.11 16.38
N ARG A 29 4.59 0.77 15.35
CA ARG A 29 4.94 -0.27 14.37
C ARG A 29 6.12 0.14 13.50
N SER A 30 6.22 1.40 13.06
CA SER A 30 7.36 1.87 12.27
C SER A 30 8.64 1.92 13.11
N ILE A 31 8.57 2.46 14.33
CA ILE A 31 9.69 2.50 15.28
C ILE A 31 10.15 1.08 15.65
N GLY A 32 9.22 0.16 15.93
CA GLY A 32 9.53 -1.22 16.27
C GLY A 32 10.26 -1.98 15.15
N ARG A 33 9.91 -1.73 13.89
CA ARG A 33 10.63 -2.29 12.73
C ARG A 33 12.07 -1.78 12.66
N SER A 34 12.27 -0.46 12.78
CA SER A 34 13.62 0.13 12.77
C SER A 34 14.47 -0.34 13.96
N MET A 35 13.88 -0.44 15.16
CA MET A 35 14.56 -0.94 16.35
C MET A 35 14.97 -2.42 16.21
N ARG A 36 14.18 -3.25 15.54
CA ARG A 36 14.51 -4.66 15.31
C ARG A 36 15.76 -4.80 14.44
N ILE A 37 15.84 -4.04 13.35
CA ILE A 37 16.98 -4.05 12.42
C ILE A 37 18.23 -3.56 13.15
N PHE A 38 18.12 -2.42 13.84
CA PHE A 38 19.22 -1.89 14.64
C PHE A 38 19.70 -2.89 15.71
N LYS A 39 18.77 -3.57 16.41
CA LYS A 39 19.13 -4.56 17.42
C LYS A 39 19.79 -5.81 16.83
N SER A 40 19.45 -6.23 15.62
CA SER A 40 20.15 -7.32 14.95
C SER A 40 21.56 -6.94 14.51
N GLU A 41 21.73 -5.75 13.93
CA GLU A 41 23.06 -5.25 13.51
C GLU A 41 23.97 -5.06 14.72
N VAL A 42 23.47 -4.42 15.79
CA VAL A 42 24.21 -4.27 17.05
C VAL A 42 24.54 -5.64 17.66
N LYS A 43 23.63 -6.62 17.60
CA LYS A 43 23.91 -7.96 18.14
C LYS A 43 24.96 -8.71 17.31
N GLU A 44 24.98 -8.53 16.00
CA GLU A 44 26.00 -9.11 15.10
C GLU A 44 27.39 -8.54 15.40
N MET A 45 27.49 -7.23 15.61
CA MET A 45 28.73 -6.56 16.06
C MET A 45 29.23 -7.09 17.42
N ASN A 46 28.32 -7.45 18.33
CA ASN A 46 28.70 -8.04 19.62
C ASN A 46 29.04 -9.54 19.51
N LYS A 47 28.42 -10.26 18.55
CA LYS A 47 28.66 -11.70 18.32
C LYS A 47 30.03 -12.01 17.70
N ASP A 48 30.65 -11.07 17.00
CA ASP A 48 32.03 -11.22 16.53
C ASP A 48 33.06 -11.34 17.68
N ASN A 49 32.66 -11.10 18.94
CA ASN A 49 33.49 -11.33 20.12
C ASN A 49 33.05 -12.51 21.02
N GLU A 50 31.87 -13.14 20.82
CA GLU A 50 31.39 -14.23 21.70
C GLU A 50 30.60 -15.32 20.96
N THR A 51 30.93 -16.59 21.24
CA THR A 51 30.39 -17.87 20.71
C THR A 51 28.85 -17.91 20.62
N PRO A 52 28.24 -18.50 19.57
CA PRO A 52 26.84 -18.26 19.24
C PRO A 52 25.86 -19.06 20.11
N GLU A 53 25.23 -18.41 21.09
CA GLU A 53 24.05 -18.95 21.76
C GLU A 53 22.76 -18.73 20.93
N GLN A 54 21.95 -19.79 20.93
CA GLN A 54 20.74 -20.05 20.15
C GLN A 54 19.81 -18.84 20.05
N GLN A 55 19.55 -18.39 18.82
CA GLN A 55 18.46 -17.46 18.53
C GLN A 55 17.17 -18.25 18.30
N GLN A 56 16.38 -18.37 19.36
CA GLN A 56 14.95 -18.63 19.23
C GLN A 56 14.32 -17.49 18.43
N GLN A 57 13.82 -17.82 17.24
CA GLN A 57 12.88 -16.98 16.51
C GLN A 57 11.51 -17.16 17.17
N PRO A 58 10.88 -16.12 17.75
CA PRO A 58 9.44 -16.10 17.81
C PRO A 58 8.94 -15.77 16.41
N GLN A 59 8.59 -16.84 15.70
CA GLN A 59 7.77 -16.84 14.50
C GLN A 59 6.33 -16.41 14.89
N ASN A 60 6.13 -15.17 15.33
CA ASN A 60 4.79 -14.58 15.35
C ASN A 60 4.54 -13.93 13.99
N GLN A 61 4.06 -14.79 13.11
CA GLN A 61 3.26 -14.46 11.95
C GLN A 61 2.08 -13.62 12.43
N VAL A 62 2.08 -12.32 12.16
CA VAL A 62 0.82 -11.59 12.05
C VAL A 62 0.45 -11.69 10.58
N ALA A 63 -0.28 -12.75 10.24
CA ALA A 63 -0.98 -12.81 8.97
C ALA A 63 -1.85 -11.55 8.85
N PRO A 64 -1.72 -10.75 7.78
CA PRO A 64 -2.75 -9.78 7.45
C PRO A 64 -4.00 -10.57 7.06
N ASN A 65 -5.03 -10.51 7.89
CA ASN A 65 -6.37 -11.02 7.64
C ASN A 65 -6.48 -12.49 7.19
N GLN A 66 -7.27 -13.21 7.97
CA GLN A 66 -8.14 -14.24 7.42
C GLN A 66 -8.79 -13.69 6.14
N ILE A 67 -8.51 -14.31 5.00
CA ILE A 67 -9.32 -14.15 3.80
C ILE A 67 -10.68 -14.76 4.17
N GLU A 68 -11.63 -13.92 4.56
CA GLU A 68 -13.04 -14.25 4.42
C GLU A 68 -13.26 -14.80 3.00
N PRO A 69 -14.08 -15.85 2.81
CA PRO A 69 -14.52 -16.24 1.47
C PRO A 69 -14.98 -14.96 0.76
N PRO A 70 -14.60 -14.74 -0.51
CA PRO A 70 -14.76 -13.46 -1.17
C PRO A 70 -16.23 -13.04 -1.10
N GLN A 71 -16.53 -12.07 -0.24
CA GLN A 71 -17.81 -11.39 -0.33
C GLN A 71 -17.81 -10.70 -1.69
N PRO A 72 -18.87 -10.84 -2.50
CA PRO A 72 -18.97 -10.10 -3.75
C PRO A 72 -18.86 -8.62 -3.43
N VAL A 73 -17.78 -8.01 -3.91
CA VAL A 73 -17.59 -6.57 -3.91
C VAL A 73 -18.84 -5.94 -4.51
N GLN A 74 -19.55 -5.12 -3.73
CA GLN A 74 -20.57 -4.24 -4.27
C GLN A 74 -19.83 -3.25 -5.17
N GLN A 75 -19.90 -3.50 -6.48
CA GLN A 75 -19.45 -2.57 -7.50
C GLN A 75 -20.15 -1.22 -7.26
N PRO A 76 -19.45 -0.09 -7.37
CA PRO A 76 -20.12 1.19 -7.36
C PRO A 76 -21.05 1.19 -8.58
N ASN A 77 -22.32 1.47 -8.34
CA ASN A 77 -23.33 1.44 -9.37
C ASN A 77 -23.18 2.69 -10.25
N PHE A 78 -22.30 2.63 -11.25
CA PHE A 78 -22.13 3.67 -12.25
C PHE A 78 -23.16 3.55 -13.40
N GLU A 79 -24.03 2.53 -13.38
CA GLU A 79 -24.84 2.12 -14.53
C GLU A 79 -26.34 2.51 -14.45
N GLN A 80 -26.76 3.31 -13.46
CA GLN A 80 -28.18 3.71 -13.34
C GLN A 80 -28.56 5.06 -14.01
N HIS A 81 -27.66 5.78 -14.69
CA HIS A 81 -28.00 7.10 -15.29
C HIS A 81 -27.87 7.22 -16.82
N TYR A 82 -27.79 6.12 -17.56
CA TYR A 82 -27.85 6.14 -19.03
C TYR A 82 -28.94 5.22 -19.59
N GLN A 83 -30.17 5.33 -19.07
CA GLN A 83 -31.33 4.75 -19.73
C GLN A 83 -32.17 5.88 -20.32
N GLY A 84 -31.94 6.20 -21.60
CA GLY A 84 -32.78 7.16 -22.33
C GLY A 84 -32.10 8.03 -23.39
N GLN A 85 -31.29 7.47 -24.29
CA GLN A 85 -31.11 8.11 -25.60
C GLN A 85 -30.77 7.08 -26.66
N GLN A 86 -31.77 6.74 -27.48
CA GLN A 86 -31.54 6.06 -28.75
C GLN A 86 -30.79 7.02 -29.67
N VAL A 87 -29.55 6.69 -30.04
CA VAL A 87 -28.77 7.45 -31.03
C VAL A 87 -28.60 6.57 -32.26
N GLN A 88 -29.19 7.05 -33.35
CA GLN A 88 -29.21 6.50 -34.70
C GLN A 88 -27.82 6.07 -35.19
N ASN A 89 -27.73 4.89 -35.82
CA ASN A 89 -26.53 4.37 -36.51
C ASN A 89 -25.92 5.43 -37.46
N PRO A 90 -24.76 6.04 -37.15
CA PRO A 90 -24.06 6.91 -38.08
C PRO A 90 -23.25 6.05 -39.06
N GLN A 91 -23.47 6.28 -40.35
CA GLN A 91 -22.82 5.63 -41.48
C GLN A 91 -21.28 5.60 -41.32
N GLN A 92 -20.66 4.48 -41.71
CA GLN A 92 -19.22 4.25 -41.65
C GLN A 92 -18.44 5.40 -42.32
N PRO A 93 -17.46 6.02 -41.64
CA PRO A 93 -16.55 6.98 -42.27
C PRO A 93 -15.73 6.30 -43.38
N GLN A 94 -15.70 6.91 -44.56
CA GLN A 94 -14.96 6.44 -45.73
C GLN A 94 -13.45 6.36 -45.40
N THR A 95 -12.81 5.25 -45.75
CA THR A 95 -11.36 5.07 -45.60
C THR A 95 -10.61 6.08 -46.47
N PRO A 96 -9.65 6.85 -45.93
CA PRO A 96 -8.74 7.67 -46.73
C PRO A 96 -7.90 6.79 -47.67
N ASP A 97 -7.88 7.13 -48.96
CA ASP A 97 -7.08 6.44 -49.98
C ASP A 97 -5.58 6.76 -49.81
N TYR A 98 -4.80 5.82 -49.28
CA TYR A 98 -3.37 6.02 -49.00
C TYR A 98 -2.47 5.88 -50.25
N ARG A 99 -3.03 5.86 -51.47
CA ARG A 99 -2.28 5.55 -52.70
C ARG A 99 -1.69 6.78 -53.39
N GLN A 100 -2.05 7.99 -52.98
CA GLN A 100 -1.53 9.21 -53.61
C GLN A 100 -0.17 9.69 -53.09
N ASN A 101 0.23 9.34 -51.86
CA ASN A 101 1.42 9.97 -51.25
C ASN A 101 2.73 9.17 -51.40
N TYR A 102 2.79 8.27 -52.39
CA TYR A 102 4.04 7.67 -52.85
C TYR A 102 4.38 8.22 -54.24
N GLU A 103 4.41 9.54 -54.38
CA GLU A 103 5.16 10.17 -55.46
C GLU A 103 6.65 10.01 -55.15
N ASP A 104 7.25 9.05 -55.84
CA ASP A 104 8.67 8.71 -55.86
C ASP A 104 9.52 9.95 -56.20
N PRO A 105 10.27 10.54 -55.23
CA PRO A 105 11.09 11.71 -55.51
C PRO A 105 12.40 11.38 -56.26
N ASN A 106 12.60 10.14 -56.72
CA ASN A 106 13.80 9.68 -57.44
C ASN A 106 13.48 9.12 -58.84
N ARG A 107 12.36 9.54 -59.44
CA ARG A 107 11.94 9.11 -60.79
C ARG A 107 12.27 10.11 -61.92
N SER A 108 13.07 11.15 -61.69
CA SER A 108 13.49 12.05 -62.78
C SER A 108 14.87 12.66 -62.56
N ALA A 109 15.74 12.42 -63.56
CA ALA A 109 17.13 12.87 -63.78
C ALA A 109 18.25 12.04 -63.14
#